data_AF-F8VQS2-F1
#
_entry.id   AF-F8VQS2-F1
#
_cell.length_a   1.000
_cell.length_b   1.000
_cell.length_c   1.000
_cell.angle_alpha   90.00
_cell.angle_beta   90.00
_cell.angle_gamma   90.00
#
_symmetry.space_group_name_H-M   'P 1'
#
loop_
_entity.id
_entity.type
_entity.pdbx_description
1 polymer ?
#
loop_
_entity_poly.entity_id
_entity_poly.type
_entity_poly.pdbx_seq_one_letter_code
_entity_poly.pdbx_strand_id
1 'polypeptide(L)' 'MSGTSSPEAVKKLLENMQSDLRALSLECKKKFPPVKEAAESGIIKVKTIAARNTEILAG' A
#
# COMPACT_ATOMS: atom_id res chain seq x y z
N MET A 1 -11.50 9.79 19.60
CA MET A 1 -10.63 9.65 18.42
C MET A 1 -11.04 8.36 17.72
N SER A 2 -12.01 8.45 16.79
CA SER A 2 -12.54 7.28 16.10
C SER A 2 -11.54 6.87 15.03
N GLY A 3 -10.91 5.73 15.28
CA GLY A 3 -9.85 5.18 14.45
C GLY A 3 -10.29 4.90 13.02
N THR A 4 -9.31 4.65 12.19
CA THR A 4 -9.37 4.15 10.81
C THR A 4 -10.01 2.75 10.75
N SER A 5 -11.21 2.58 11.31
CA SER A 5 -11.83 1.27 11.59
C SER A 5 -12.95 0.90 10.63
N SER A 6 -13.39 1.82 9.76
CA SER A 6 -14.36 1.47 8.71
C SER A 6 -13.63 0.77 7.56
N PRO A 7 -14.19 -0.33 7.02
CA PRO A 7 -13.60 -1.05 5.89
C PRO A 7 -13.27 -0.14 4.69
N GLU A 8 -14.07 0.88 4.44
CA GLU A 8 -13.85 1.86 3.37
C GLU A 8 -12.66 2.78 3.66
N ALA A 9 -12.49 3.22 4.91
CA ALA A 9 -11.35 4.01 5.31
C ALA A 9 -10.05 3.20 5.20
N VAL A 10 -10.09 1.92 5.57
CA VAL A 10 -8.96 1.00 5.41
C VAL A 10 -8.67 0.74 3.93
N LYS A 11 -9.68 0.50 3.11
CA LYS A 11 -9.53 0.32 1.66
C LYS A 11 -8.88 1.55 1.01
N LYS A 12 -9.37 2.75 1.32
CA LYS A 12 -8.81 4.01 0.81
C LYS A 12 -7.36 4.22 1.27
N LEU A 13 -7.03 3.87 2.52
CA LEU A 13 -5.65 3.91 3.02
C LEU A 13 -4.74 2.97 2.22
N LEU A 14 -5.18 1.73 1.99
CA LEU A 14 -4.41 0.73 1.24
C LEU A 14 -4.21 1.14 -0.22
N GLU A 15 -5.20 1.77 -0.85
CA GLU A 15 -5.09 2.33 -2.21
C GLU A 15 -4.09 3.49 -2.26
N ASN A 16 -4.20 4.43 -1.31
CA ASN A 16 -3.27 5.56 -1.20
C ASN A 16 -1.83 5.09 -0.96
N MET A 17 -1.60 4.17 -0.02
CA MET A 17 -0.28 3.60 0.25
C MET A 17 0.31 2.92 -1.00
N GLN A 18 -0.48 2.17 -1.76
CA GLN A 18 -0.01 1.56 -3.01
C GLN A 18 0.37 2.61 -4.05
N SER A 19 -0.41 3.68 -4.16
CA SER A 19 -0.14 4.80 -5.06
C SER A 19 1.16 5.51 -4.69
N ASP A 20 1.33 5.84 -3.41
CA ASP A 20 2.52 6.53 -2.90
C ASP A 20 3.79 5.71 -3.10
N LEU A 21 3.73 4.40 -2.81
CA LEU A 21 4.87 3.49 -3.06
C LEU A 21 5.20 3.40 -4.55
N ARG A 22 4.20 3.47 -5.44
CA ARG A 22 4.42 3.44 -6.89
C ARG A 22 5.09 4.73 -7.36
N ALA A 23 4.63 5.87 -6.87
CA ALA A 23 5.25 7.17 -7.14
C ALA A 23 6.71 7.20 -6.63
N LEU A 24 6.93 6.76 -5.39
CA LEU A 24 8.27 6.66 -4.78
C LEU A 24 9.21 5.77 -5.60
N SER A 25 8.72 4.61 -6.07
CA SER A 25 9.48 3.70 -6.93
C SER A 25 9.91 4.38 -8.24
N LEU A 26 9.00 5.11 -8.88
CA LEU A 26 9.28 5.84 -10.13
C LEU A 26 10.29 6.97 -9.91
N GLU A 27 10.14 7.73 -8.84
CA GLU A 27 11.04 8.84 -8.49
C GLU A 27 12.45 8.33 -8.13
N CYS A 28 12.53 7.19 -7.44
CA CYS A 28 13.80 6.60 -7.01
C CYS A 28 14.48 5.71 -8.06
N LYS A 29 13.79 5.30 -9.14
CA LYS A 29 14.29 4.31 -10.13
C LYS A 29 15.71 4.57 -10.65
N LYS A 30 16.10 5.84 -10.81
CA LYS A 30 17.42 6.23 -11.35
C LYS A 30 18.43 6.64 -10.28
N LYS A 31 17.98 7.26 -9.18
CA LYS A 31 18.88 7.79 -8.13
C LYS A 31 19.16 6.77 -7.03
N PHE A 32 18.19 5.91 -6.72
CA PHE A 32 18.23 4.99 -5.59
C PHE A 32 17.54 3.66 -5.95
N PRO A 33 18.21 2.77 -6.71
CA PRO A 33 17.67 1.44 -7.04
C PRO A 33 17.19 0.63 -5.83
N PRO A 34 17.88 0.61 -4.66
CA PRO A 34 17.41 -0.12 -3.49
C PRO A 34 16.07 0.38 -2.96
N VAL A 35 15.81 1.69 -3.05
CA VAL A 35 14.53 2.28 -2.61
C VAL A 35 13.41 1.89 -3.55
N LYS A 36 13.68 1.85 -4.86
CA LYS A 36 12.73 1.35 -5.87
C LYS A 36 12.34 -0.12 -5.61
N GLU A 37 13.31 -0.98 -5.31
CA GLU A 37 13.05 -2.39 -4.99
C GLU A 37 12.27 -2.56 -3.68
N ALA A 38 12.63 -1.80 -2.64
CA ALA A 38 11.91 -1.80 -1.38
C ALA A 38 10.45 -1.33 -1.54
N ALA A 39 10.22 -0.30 -2.35
CA ALA A 39 8.88 0.21 -2.65
C ALA A 39 8.03 -0.81 -3.43
N GLU A 40 8.61 -1.45 -4.45
CA GLU A 40 7.95 -2.53 -5.20
C GLU A 40 7.60 -3.72 -4.30
N SER A 41 8.51 -4.12 -3.41
CA SER A 41 8.26 -5.17 -2.39
C SER A 41 7.14 -4.77 -1.42
N GLY A 42 7.11 -3.51 -0.99
CA GLY A 42 6.06 -2.95 -0.15
C GLY A 42 4.67 -3.04 -0.79
N ILE A 43 4.54 -2.71 -2.08
CA ILE A 43 3.28 -2.81 -2.82
C ILE A 43 2.76 -4.25 -2.82
N ILE A 44 3.63 -5.24 -3.06
CA ILE A 44 3.24 -6.66 -3.07
C ILE A 44 2.76 -7.11 -1.68
N LYS A 45 3.46 -6.70 -0.61
CA LYS A 45 3.06 -7.01 0.77
C LYS A 45 1.69 -6.42 1.09
N VAL A 46 1.47 -5.15 0.76
CA VAL A 46 0.17 -4.47 0.98
C VAL A 46 -0.95 -5.18 0.22
N LYS A 47 -0.74 -5.53 -1.05
CA LYS A 47 -1.72 -6.31 -1.85
C LYS A 47 -2.02 -7.67 -1.24
N THR A 48 -0.98 -8.36 -0.77
CA THR A 48 -1.13 -9.69 -0.15
C THR A 48 -1.92 -9.60 1.15
N ILE A 49 -1.62 -8.61 2.00
CA ILE A 49 -2.37 -8.36 3.24
C ILE A 49 -3.82 -8.02 2.93
N ALA A 50 -4.07 -7.12 1.97
CA ALA A 50 -5.42 -6.76 1.56
C ALA A 50 -6.21 -7.97 1.03
N ALA A 51 -5.58 -8.81 0.20
CA ALA A 51 -6.19 -10.03 -0.32
C ALA A 51 -6.51 -11.04 0.79
N ARG A 52 -5.62 -11.22 1.77
CA ARG A 52 -5.82 -12.12 2.92
C ARG A 52 -6.86 -11.63 3.92
N ASN A 53 -7.06 -10.33 4.01
CA ASN A 53 -8.01 -9.71 4.94
C ASN A 53 -9.24 -9.19 4.19
N THR A 54 -9.60 -9.82 3.07
CA THR A 54 -10.77 -9.44 2.26
C THR A 54 -12.05 -9.45 3.09
N GLU A 55 -12.18 -10.34 4.07
CA GLU A 55 -13.33 -10.37 5.00
C GLU A 55 -13.42 -9.11 5.88
N ILE A 56 -12.29 -8.53 6.28
CA ILE A 56 -12.22 -7.29 7.08
C ILE A 56 -12.46 -6.06 6.19
N LEU A 57 -12.12 -6.15 4.91
CA LEU A 57 -12.24 -5.06 3.93
C LEU A 57 -13.56 -5.07 3.14
N ALA A 58 -14.34 -6.15 3.23
CA ALA A 58 -15.63 -6.31 2.57
C ALA A 58 -16.83 -5.95 3.45
N GLY A 59 -16.58 -5.59 4.73
CA GLY A 59 -17.60 -5.17 5.68
C GLY A 59 -18.25 -3.85 5.34
#